data_AF-A0A840QE85-F1
#
_entry.id   AF-A0A840QE85-F1
#
_cell.length_a   1.000
_cell.length_b   1.000
_cell.length_c   1.000
_cell.angle_alpha   90.00
_cell.angle_beta   90.00
_cell.angle_gamma   90.00
#
_symmetry.space_group_name_H-M   'P 1'
#
loop_
_entity.id
_entity.type
_entity.pdbx_description
1 polymer ?
#
loop_
_entity_poly.entity_id
_entity_poly.type
_entity_poly.pdbx_seq_one_letter_code
_entity_poly.pdbx_strand_id
1 'polypeptide(L)' 'MASSTSRREGCSRIRLDTAAELHEARALSASAGYREIPAYNDNQYAKHWYEKALR' A
#
# COMPACT_ATOMS: atom_id res chain seq x y z
N MET A 1 4.20 12.17 1.80
CA MET A 1 3.65 10.87 2.23
C MET A 1 2.28 11.10 2.82
N ALA A 2 1.22 10.78 2.08
CA ALA A 2 -0.15 10.85 2.60
C ALA A 2 -0.71 9.44 2.67
N SER A 3 -0.50 8.75 3.80
CA SER A 3 -1.16 7.49 4.09
C SER A 3 -2.61 7.81 4.43
N SER A 4 -3.52 7.79 3.47
CA SER A 4 -4.95 7.97 3.73
C SER A 4 -5.50 6.72 4.43
N THR A 5 -5.36 6.67 5.75
CA THR A 5 -5.96 5.63 6.60
C THR A 5 -7.45 5.89 6.72
N SER A 6 -8.23 5.47 5.71
CA SER A 6 -9.69 5.46 5.82
C SER A 6 -10.10 4.30 6.71
N ARG A 7 -10.20 4.53 8.03
CA ARG A 7 -10.84 3.60 8.96
C ARG A 7 -12.31 3.98 9.06
N ARG A 8 -13.07 3.63 8.02
CA ARG A 8 -14.54 3.60 8.10
C ARG A 8 -14.95 2.19 8.52
N GLU A 9 -15.95 2.10 9.39
CA GLU A 9 -16.56 0.89 9.93
C GLU A 9 -17.08 -0.01 8.78
N GLY A 10 -16.18 -0.80 8.15
CA GLY A 10 -16.45 -1.56 6.93
C GLY A 10 -15.26 -1.68 5.96
N CYS A 11 -14.14 -1.01 6.19
CA CYS A 11 -12.93 -1.16 5.38
C CYS A 11 -12.26 -2.53 5.62
N SER A 12 -12.56 -3.51 4.78
CA SER A 12 -11.96 -4.85 4.84
C SER A 12 -10.49 -4.89 4.37
N ARG A 13 -9.97 -3.79 3.80
CA ARG A 13 -8.64 -3.75 3.15
C ARG A 13 -8.03 -2.35 3.26
N ILE A 14 -6.71 -2.31 3.51
CA ILE A 14 -5.86 -1.11 3.38
C ILE A 14 -5.08 -1.24 2.08
N ARG A 15 -4.93 -0.13 1.34
CA ARG A 15 -4.02 -0.03 0.21
C ARG A 15 -2.95 1.02 0.49
N LEU A 16 -1.76 0.79 -0.05
CA LEU A 16 -0.61 1.66 0.10
C LEU A 16 0.11 1.76 -1.24
N ASP A 17 0.52 2.96 -1.63
CA ASP A 17 1.37 3.18 -2.79
C ASP A 17 2.74 3.73 -2.36
N THR A 18 3.80 3.22 -2.99
CA THR A 18 5.18 3.56 -2.65
C THR A 18 5.94 4.00 -3.90
N ALA A 19 6.76 5.05 -3.74
CA ALA A 19 7.72 5.47 -4.77
C ALA A 19 8.88 4.47 -4.87
N ALA A 20 9.44 4.29 -6.08
CA ALA A 20 10.48 3.29 -6.36
C ALA A 20 11.75 3.45 -5.52
N GLU A 21 12.00 4.64 -4.97
CA GLU A 21 13.23 4.95 -4.23
C GLU A 21 13.27 4.31 -2.82
N LEU A 22 12.15 3.77 -2.32
CA LEU A 22 12.09 3.09 -1.02
C LEU A 22 12.19 1.57 -1.19
N HIS A 23 13.35 1.09 -1.62
CA HIS A 23 13.61 -0.35 -1.77
C HIS A 23 13.46 -1.10 -0.43
N GLU A 24 13.89 -0.50 0.68
CA GLU A 24 13.75 -1.07 2.03
C GLU A 24 12.29 -1.24 2.46
N ALA A 25 11.38 -0.38 1.96
CA ALA A 25 9.96 -0.46 2.28
C ALA A 25 9.29 -1.70 1.66
N ARG A 26 9.85 -2.29 0.59
CA ARG A 26 9.31 -3.51 -0.03
C ARG A 26 9.43 -4.71 0.88
N ALA A 27 10.62 -4.93 1.44
CA ALA A 27 10.88 -6.05 2.35
C ALA A 27 10.03 -5.93 3.62
N LEU A 28 9.96 -4.72 4.18
CA LEU A 28 9.14 -4.44 5.36
C LEU A 28 7.64 -4.65 5.10
N SER A 29 7.14 -4.21 3.94
CA SER A 29 5.72 -4.36 3.56
C SER A 29 5.33 -5.83 3.39
N ALA A 30 6.20 -6.62 2.73
CA ALA A 30 5.98 -8.05 2.57
C ALA A 30 5.92 -8.78 3.93
N SER A 31 6.85 -8.49 4.85
CA SER A 31 6.84 -9.05 6.20
C SER A 31 5.64 -8.57 7.04
N ALA A 32 5.13 -7.36 6.78
CA ALA A 32 3.95 -6.82 7.45
C ALA A 32 2.61 -7.38 6.91
N GLY A 33 2.65 -8.31 5.96
CA GLY A 33 1.47 -8.97 5.39
C GLY A 33 0.77 -8.16 4.30
N TYR A 34 1.48 -7.19 3.70
CA TYR A 34 0.99 -6.51 2.50
C TYR A 34 1.36 -7.32 1.26
N ARG A 35 0.41 -7.44 0.33
CA ARG A 35 0.58 -8.08 -0.97
C ARG A 35 0.66 -7.03 -2.07
N GLU A 36 1.58 -7.22 -3.01
CA GLU A 36 1.67 -6.35 -4.19
C GLU A 36 0.45 -6.53 -5.10
N ILE A 37 -0.11 -5.42 -5.58
CA ILE A 37 -1.28 -5.35 -6.46
C ILE A 37 -0.98 -4.48 -7.68
N PRO A 38 -1.77 -4.60 -8.76
CA PRO A 38 -1.73 -3.64 -9.86
C PRO A 38 -2.01 -2.22 -9.38
N ALA A 39 -1.57 -1.24 -10.17
CA ALA A 39 -1.85 0.17 -9.92
C ALA A 39 -3.35 0.40 -9.73
N TYR A 40 -3.72 0.96 -8.57
CA TYR A 40 -5.11 1.33 -8.29
C TYR A 40 -5.36 2.84 -8.45
N ASN A 41 -4.30 3.63 -8.60
CA ASN A 41 -4.35 5.08 -8.81
C ASN A 41 -3.32 5.51 -9.86
N ASP A 42 -3.52 6.71 -10.39
CA ASP A 42 -2.63 7.36 -11.36
C ASP A 42 -1.54 8.22 -10.68
N ASN A 43 -1.05 7.79 -9.52
CA ASN A 43 -0.01 8.54 -8.81
C ASN A 43 1.33 8.42 -9.59
N GLN A 44 1.74 9.50 -10.25
CA GLN A 44 2.97 9.55 -11.07
C GLN A 44 4.26 9.25 -10.31
N TYR A 45 4.25 9.41 -8.99
CA TYR A 45 5.39 9.09 -8.13
C TYR A 45 5.33 7.65 -7.60
N ALA A 46 4.16 7.02 -7.62
CA ALA A 46 4.01 5.64 -7.20
C ALA A 46 4.56 4.71 -8.29
N LYS A 47 5.32 3.72 -7.83
CA LYS A 47 5.84 2.67 -8.70
C LYS A 47 5.31 1.31 -8.27
N HIS A 48 4.89 1.20 -7.02
CA HIS A 48 4.48 -0.06 -6.41
C HIS A 48 3.22 0.17 -5.58
N TRP A 49 2.28 -0.76 -5.68
CA TRP A 49 1.02 -0.73 -4.96
C TRP A 49 0.88 -1.99 -4.14
N TYR A 50 0.42 -1.82 -2.92
CA TYR A 50 0.31 -2.85 -1.91
C TYR A 50 -1.07 -2.84 -1.28
N GLU A 51 -1.45 -4.00 -0.76
CA GLU A 51 -2.74 -4.21 -0.15
C GLU A 51 -2.62 -5.15 1.04
N LYS A 52 -3.29 -4.82 2.14
CA LYS A 52 -3.41 -5.68 3.31
C LYS A 52 -4.86 -5.82 3.70
N ALA A 53 -5.32 -7.05 3.85
CA ALA A 53 -6.65 -7.31 4.40
C ALA A 53 -6.65 -6.93 5.88
N LEU A 54 -7.63 -6.14 6.29
CA LEU A 54 -7.96 -5.91 7.69
C LEU A 54 -9.01 -6.95 8.06
N ARG A 55 -8.63 -7.90 8.92
CA ARG A 55 -9.59 -8.69 9.67
C ARG A 55 -10.00 -7.93 10.91
#